data_AF-A0A3D3I369-F1
#
_entry.id   AF-A0A3D3I369-F1
#
_cell.length_a   1.000
_cell.length_b   1.000
_cell.length_c   1.000
_cell.angle_alpha   90.00
_cell.angle_beta   90.00
_cell.angle_gamma   90.00
#
_symmetry.space_group_name_H-M   'P 1'
#
loop_
_entity.id
_entity.type
_entity.pdbx_description
1 polymer ?
#
loop_
_entity_poly.entity_id
_entity_poly.type
_entity_poly.pdbx_seq_one_letter_code
_entity_poly.pdbx_strand_id
1 'polypeptide(L)'
;MDRNKLHILGEHDEGTLKQMRQAVAADECAYGVLCADGHKGYNVPIGAVLAYPEHISPAGVGFDIACGNKAVRLDLKASEIRPRLNELAEQIFASLSFGVGRVNQTKIDHPAFDSPTWKEVPFLRTNQSLFASARNQLGTIGSGNH
;
A
#
# COMPACT_ATOMS: atom_id res chain seq x y z
N MET A 1 11.04 21.15 19.65
CA MET A 1 10.19 19.97 19.43
C MET A 1 10.45 19.03 20.58
N ASP A 2 9.40 18.63 21.31
CA ASP A 2 9.55 17.71 22.44
C ASP A 2 10.15 16.39 21.93
N ARG A 3 11.31 16.00 22.49
CA ARG A 3 12.02 14.77 22.10
C ARG A 3 11.19 13.51 22.40
N ASN A 4 10.15 13.62 23.22
CA ASN A 4 9.24 12.52 23.53
C ASN A 4 8.20 12.24 22.43
N LYS A 5 8.06 13.10 21.41
CA LYS A 5 7.03 12.96 20.36
C LYS A 5 7.52 12.24 19.09
N LEU A 6 8.83 12.09 18.89
CA LEU A 6 9.40 11.47 17.69
C LEU A 6 10.47 10.43 18.05
N HIS A 7 10.21 9.17 17.71
CA HIS A 7 11.17 8.08 17.83
C HIS A 7 11.76 7.73 16.46
N ILE A 8 13.09 7.60 16.36
CA ILE A 8 13.79 7.27 15.11
C ILE A 8 14.60 6.01 15.35
N LEU A 9 14.38 5.01 14.51
CA LEU A 9 15.10 3.73 14.52
C LEU A 9 16.06 3.72 13.33
N GLY A 10 17.37 3.58 13.57
CA GLY A 10 18.37 3.52 12.49
C GLY A 10 18.89 4.89 12.04
N GLU A 11 19.56 4.90 10.89
CA GLU A 11 20.19 6.09 10.29
C GLU A 11 19.47 6.47 8.99
N HIS A 12 19.19 7.77 8.81
CA HIS A 12 18.45 8.27 7.66
C HIS A 12 19.08 9.56 7.13
N ASP A 13 18.85 9.87 5.85
CA ASP A 13 19.28 11.13 5.25
C ASP A 13 18.49 12.33 5.80
N GLU A 14 19.09 13.52 5.73
CA GLU A 14 18.47 14.75 6.24
C GLU A 14 17.14 15.11 5.57
N GLY A 15 16.92 14.70 4.31
CA GLY A 15 15.67 14.90 3.60
C GLY A 15 14.53 14.12 4.25
N THR A 16 14.76 12.83 4.54
CA THR A 16 13.85 11.96 5.26
C THR A 16 13.55 12.49 6.66
N LEU A 17 14.59 12.86 7.41
CA LEU A 17 14.43 13.41 8.76
C LEU A 17 13.66 14.73 8.76
N LYS A 18 13.89 15.58 7.76
CA LYS A 18 13.13 16.84 7.60
C LYS A 18 11.66 16.57 7.33
N GLN A 19 11.33 15.64 6.43
CA GLN A 19 9.93 15.25 6.18
C GLN A 19 9.25 14.72 7.43
N MET A 20 9.92 13.86 8.20
CA MET A 20 9.37 13.32 9.45
C MET A 20 9.08 14.42 10.48
N ARG A 21 10.03 15.35 10.66
CA ARG A 21 9.85 16.51 11.57
C ARG A 21 8.70 17.40 11.12
N GLN A 22 8.53 17.63 9.83
CA GLN A 22 7.41 18.42 9.29
C GLN A 22 6.08 17.72 9.51
N ALA A 23 6.02 16.39 9.30
CA ALA A 23 4.82 15.62 9.53
C ALA A 23 4.38 15.69 10.99
N VAL A 24 5.25 15.37 11.96
CA VAL A 24 4.91 15.46 13.38
C VAL A 24 4.57 16.90 13.81
N ALA A 25 5.13 17.93 13.17
CA ALA A 25 4.79 19.32 13.47
C ALA A 25 3.42 19.76 12.93
N ALA A 26 2.73 18.94 12.12
CA ALA A 26 1.42 19.28 11.55
C ALA A 26 0.29 19.28 12.60
N ASP A 27 0.48 18.59 13.73
CA ASP A 27 -0.47 18.56 14.85
C ASP A 27 0.34 18.62 16.15
N GLU A 28 -0.04 19.52 17.06
CA GLU A 28 0.68 19.71 18.32
C GLU A 28 0.69 18.42 19.16
N CYS A 29 -0.37 17.63 19.11
CA CYS A 29 -0.52 16.39 19.87
C CYS A 29 -0.05 15.14 19.10
N ALA A 30 0.64 15.32 17.96
CA ALA A 30 1.14 14.23 17.17
C ALA A 30 2.23 13.41 17.88
N TYR A 31 2.22 12.10 17.60
CA TYR A 31 3.35 11.21 17.87
C TYR A 31 3.81 10.55 16.57
N GLY A 32 5.12 10.34 16.45
CA GLY A 32 5.74 9.78 15.26
C GLY A 32 6.80 8.72 15.56
N VAL A 33 6.84 7.69 14.72
CA VAL A 33 7.94 6.73 14.64
C VAL A 33 8.45 6.71 13.22
N LEU A 34 9.77 6.80 13.03
CA LEU A 34 10.42 6.49 11.76
C LEU A 34 11.14 5.14 11.92
N CYS A 35 10.70 4.14 11.15
CA CYS A 35 11.28 2.81 11.13
C CYS A 35 12.64 2.79 10.42
N ALA A 36 13.42 1.73 10.64
CA ALA A 36 14.80 1.59 10.15
C ALA A 36 14.94 1.54 8.61
N ASP A 37 13.87 1.18 7.91
CA ASP A 37 13.76 1.23 6.45
C ASP A 37 13.28 2.59 5.93
N GLY A 38 13.14 3.58 6.83
CA GLY A 38 12.61 4.89 6.54
C GLY A 38 13.40 5.64 5.49
N HIS A 39 12.70 6.19 4.50
CA HIS A 39 13.31 6.98 3.43
C HIS A 39 12.33 7.99 2.84
N LYS A 40 12.84 8.88 2.01
CA LYS A 40 12.10 10.02 1.45
C LYS A 40 10.85 9.54 0.71
N GLY A 41 9.71 10.10 1.09
CA GLY A 41 8.41 9.82 0.48
C GLY A 41 7.73 11.07 -0.06
N TYR A 42 6.41 11.02 -0.19
CA TYR A 42 5.58 12.14 -0.62
C TYR A 42 4.95 12.82 0.60
N ASN A 43 5.47 13.98 1.01
CA ASN A 43 5.14 14.73 2.23
C ASN A 43 5.48 14.03 3.55
N VAL A 44 5.18 12.74 3.66
CA VAL A 44 5.53 11.85 4.78
C VAL A 44 6.57 10.84 4.29
N PRO A 45 7.60 10.49 5.08
CA PRO A 45 8.53 9.41 4.73
C PRO A 45 7.83 8.07 4.55
N ILE A 46 8.35 7.24 3.65
CA ILE A 46 8.04 5.80 3.67
C ILE A 46 8.66 5.23 4.95
N GLY A 47 7.99 4.25 5.58
CA GLY A 47 8.41 3.69 6.87
C GLY A 47 8.05 4.56 8.09
N ALA A 48 7.26 5.61 7.92
CA ALA A 48 6.75 6.42 9.03
C ALA A 48 5.44 5.85 9.60
N VAL A 49 5.29 5.97 10.92
CA VAL A 49 4.02 5.80 11.65
C VAL A 49 3.70 7.13 12.31
N LEU A 50 2.48 7.64 12.11
CA LEU A 50 2.02 8.90 12.66
C LEU A 50 0.68 8.71 13.34
N ALA A 51 0.55 9.21 14.56
CA ALA A 51 -0.70 9.30 15.27
C ALA A 51 -1.07 10.78 15.40
N TYR A 52 -2.16 11.18 14.73
CA TYR A 52 -2.75 12.51 14.85
C TYR A 52 -4.13 12.37 15.51
N PRO A 53 -4.41 13.07 16.62
CA PRO A 53 -5.73 13.01 17.26
C PRO A 53 -6.82 13.68 16.42
N GLU A 54 -6.50 14.81 15.77
CA GLU A 54 -7.50 15.69 15.14
C GLU A 54 -7.36 15.79 13.62
N HIS A 55 -6.40 15.06 13.01
CA HIS A 55 -6.08 15.19 11.60
C HIS A 55 -5.93 13.85 10.89
N ILE A 56 -6.24 13.84 9.59
CA ILE A 56 -5.96 12.71 8.70
C ILE A 56 -5.07 13.21 7.58
N SER A 57 -3.99 12.45 7.29
CA SER A 57 -3.11 12.71 6.16
C SER A 57 -3.25 11.59 5.13
N PRO A 58 -3.92 11.81 3.98
CA PRO A 58 -3.94 10.84 2.89
C PRO A 58 -2.54 10.48 2.39
N ALA A 59 -1.63 11.46 2.36
CA ALA A 59 -0.23 11.25 2.00
C ALA A 59 0.53 10.37 3.02
N GLY A 60 0.08 10.33 4.28
CA GLY A 60 0.62 9.43 5.29
C GLY A 60 0.17 7.97 5.14
N VAL A 61 -0.88 7.71 4.36
CA VAL A 61 -1.30 6.34 3.99
C VAL A 61 -0.51 5.84 2.77
N GLY A 62 -0.29 6.73 1.80
CA GLY A 62 0.38 6.42 0.54
C GLY A 62 -0.59 6.32 -0.65
N PHE A 63 -0.03 6.33 -1.86
CA PHE A 63 -0.81 6.27 -3.10
C PHE A 63 -1.41 4.88 -3.35
N ASP A 64 -0.66 3.82 -3.03
CA ASP A 64 -1.12 2.44 -3.11
C ASP A 64 -1.71 2.03 -1.76
N ILE A 65 -2.97 2.41 -1.56
CA ILE A 65 -3.70 2.22 -0.31
C ILE A 65 -3.84 0.72 -0.03
N ALA A 66 -3.47 0.31 1.18
CA ALA A 66 -3.47 -1.08 1.63
C ALA A 66 -2.50 -2.01 0.87
N CYS A 67 -1.44 -1.46 0.27
CA CYS A 67 -0.28 -2.25 -0.14
C CYS A 67 0.24 -3.06 1.06
N GLY A 68 0.53 -4.34 0.85
CA GLY A 68 0.95 -5.22 1.92
C GLY A 68 1.20 -6.65 1.47
N ASN A 69 1.61 -7.47 2.44
CA ASN A 69 1.98 -8.87 2.21
C ASN A 69 0.92 -9.81 2.80
N LYS A 70 0.68 -10.92 2.11
CA LYS A 70 -0.12 -12.06 2.62
C LYS A 70 0.73 -13.31 2.62
N ALA A 71 0.87 -13.95 3.77
CA ALA A 71 1.45 -15.28 3.89
C ALA A 71 0.37 -16.32 4.17
N VAL A 72 0.49 -17.50 3.58
CA VAL A 72 -0.38 -18.67 3.83
C VAL A 72 0.50 -19.84 4.22
N ARG A 73 0.22 -20.45 5.38
CA ARG A 73 0.91 -21.66 5.83
C ARG A 73 0.31 -22.88 5.13
N LEU A 74 1.17 -23.71 4.54
CA LEU A 74 0.81 -24.99 3.94
C LEU A 74 1.23 -26.14 4.86
N ASP A 75 0.60 -27.29 4.68
CA ASP A 75 0.97 -28.54 5.37
C ASP A 75 2.13 -29.29 4.66
N LEU A 76 2.93 -28.56 3.88
CA LEU A 76 4.07 -29.08 3.11
C LEU A 76 5.39 -28.66 3.73
N LYS A 77 6.37 -29.56 3.69
CA LYS A 77 7.76 -29.26 4.07
C LYS A 77 8.51 -28.65 2.90
N ALA A 78 9.52 -27.84 3.22
CA ALA A 78 10.40 -27.25 2.20
C ALA A 78 11.08 -28.30 1.30
N SER A 79 11.39 -29.49 1.84
CA SER A 79 11.98 -30.60 1.08
C SER A 79 11.06 -31.14 -0.02
N GLU A 80 9.74 -31.00 0.13
CA GLU A 80 8.74 -31.45 -0.84
C GLU A 80 8.56 -30.43 -1.99
N ILE A 81 8.86 -29.15 -1.71
CA ILE A 81 8.71 -28.04 -2.67
C ILE A 81 9.99 -27.82 -3.48
N ARG A 82 11.16 -27.90 -2.84
CA ARG A 82 12.47 -27.59 -3.45
C ARG A 82 12.70 -28.25 -4.82
N PRO A 83 12.37 -29.54 -5.04
CA PRO A 83 12.59 -30.18 -6.33
C PRO A 83 11.72 -29.64 -7.47
N ARG A 84 10.62 -28.93 -7.15
CA ARG A 84 9.60 -28.47 -8.11
C ARG A 84 9.50 -26.94 -8.20
N LEU A 85 10.48 -26.20 -7.67
CA LEU A 85 10.41 -24.74 -7.58
C LEU A 85 10.17 -24.06 -8.93
N ASN A 86 10.86 -24.49 -9.99
CA ASN A 86 10.72 -23.88 -11.32
C ASN A 86 9.31 -24.13 -11.88
N GLU A 87 8.83 -25.38 -11.81
CA GLU A 87 7.49 -25.76 -12.27
C GLU A 87 6.40 -24.96 -11.53
N LEU A 88 6.52 -24.86 -10.20
CA LEU A 88 5.56 -24.10 -9.38
C LEU A 88 5.62 -22.60 -9.68
N ALA A 89 6.80 -22.03 -9.86
CA ALA A 89 6.96 -20.63 -10.21
C ALA A 89 6.32 -20.30 -11.57
N GLU A 90 6.52 -21.17 -12.57
CA GLU A 90 5.89 -21.04 -13.89
C GLU A 90 4.37 -21.13 -13.81
N GLN A 91 3.84 -22.10 -13.07
CA GLN A 91 2.38 -22.25 -12.87
C GLN A 91 1.78 -21.05 -12.14
N ILE A 92 2.44 -20.56 -11.08
CA ILE A 92 2.01 -19.36 -10.35
C ILE A 92 2.01 -18.17 -11.31
N PHE A 93 3.09 -17.96 -12.05
CA PHE A 93 3.19 -16.85 -12.98
C PHE A 93 2.10 -16.89 -14.05
N ALA A 94 1.83 -18.06 -14.63
CA ALA A 94 0.79 -18.25 -15.64
C ALA A 94 -0.63 -18.04 -15.09
N SER A 95 -0.85 -18.32 -13.80
CA SER A 95 -2.16 -18.16 -13.14
C SER A 95 -2.49 -16.72 -12.71
N LEU A 96 -1.49 -15.85 -12.63
CA LEU A 96 -1.62 -14.48 -12.13
C LEU A 96 -1.59 -13.46 -13.28
N SER A 97 -2.27 -12.32 -13.08
CA SER A 97 -2.32 -11.24 -14.07
C SER A 97 -1.38 -10.10 -13.67
N PHE A 98 -0.14 -10.12 -14.16
CA PHE A 98 0.90 -9.12 -13.86
C PHE A 98 0.95 -7.96 -14.87
N GLY A 99 1.10 -6.73 -14.37
CA GLY A 99 1.48 -5.55 -15.14
C GLY A 99 0.45 -4.41 -15.13
N VAL A 100 0.87 -3.23 -15.57
CA VAL A 100 -0.01 -2.04 -15.65
C VAL A 100 -1.14 -2.27 -16.65
N GLY A 101 -2.37 -1.92 -16.27
CA GLY A 101 -3.51 -1.92 -17.18
C GLY A 101 -4.03 -3.31 -17.56
N ARG A 102 -3.58 -4.37 -16.87
CA ARG A 102 -4.08 -5.72 -17.11
C ARG A 102 -5.54 -5.84 -16.70
N VAL A 103 -6.21 -6.79 -17.33
CA VAL A 103 -7.54 -7.25 -16.94
C VAL A 103 -7.37 -8.59 -16.26
N ASN A 104 -8.00 -8.78 -15.12
CA ASN A 104 -8.03 -10.07 -14.45
C ASN A 104 -8.75 -11.07 -15.36
N GLN A 105 -8.14 -12.23 -15.58
CA GLN A 105 -8.74 -13.32 -16.36
C GLN A 105 -10.04 -13.83 -15.72
N THR A 106 -10.13 -13.77 -14.38
CA THR A 106 -11.33 -14.15 -13.63
C THR A 106 -12.05 -12.91 -13.13
N LYS A 107 -13.35 -12.78 -13.46
CA LYS A 107 -14.18 -11.71 -12.91
C LYS A 107 -14.50 -12.01 -11.44
N ILE A 108 -14.06 -11.14 -10.55
CA ILE A 108 -14.34 -11.22 -9.11
C ILE A 108 -15.50 -10.29 -8.81
N ASP A 109 -16.63 -10.80 -8.31
CA ASP A 109 -17.69 -9.94 -7.80
C ASP A 109 -17.42 -9.53 -6.35
N HIS A 110 -17.75 -8.28 -6.01
CA HIS A 110 -17.42 -7.71 -4.70
C HIS A 110 -18.43 -6.61 -4.32
N PRO A 111 -18.91 -6.55 -3.06
CA PRO A 111 -19.89 -5.55 -2.61
C PRO A 111 -19.49 -4.08 -2.84
N ALA A 112 -18.18 -3.81 -2.97
CA ALA A 112 -17.70 -2.48 -3.31
C ALA A 112 -18.22 -1.96 -4.66
N PHE A 113 -18.60 -2.84 -5.60
CA PHE A 113 -19.18 -2.44 -6.88
C PHE A 113 -20.63 -1.96 -6.77
N ASP A 114 -21.35 -2.39 -5.73
CA ASP A 114 -22.73 -1.96 -5.45
C ASP A 114 -22.79 -0.70 -4.58
N SER A 115 -21.63 -0.20 -4.13
CA SER A 115 -21.57 0.96 -3.24
C SER A 115 -22.21 2.20 -3.89
N PRO A 116 -23.08 2.93 -3.18
CA PRO A 116 -23.67 4.17 -3.69
C PRO A 116 -22.61 5.26 -3.90
N THR A 117 -21.43 5.13 -3.30
CA THR A 117 -20.28 6.06 -3.44
C THR A 117 -19.91 6.31 -4.90
N TRP A 118 -20.05 5.34 -5.80
CA TRP A 118 -19.80 5.52 -7.24
C TRP A 118 -20.68 6.60 -7.88
N LYS A 119 -21.86 6.85 -7.32
CA LYS A 119 -22.83 7.85 -7.79
C LYS A 119 -22.82 9.11 -6.91
N GLU A 120 -22.60 8.95 -5.61
CA GLU A 120 -22.67 10.06 -4.64
C GLU A 120 -21.43 10.96 -4.65
N VAL A 121 -20.23 10.38 -4.86
CA VAL A 121 -18.99 11.16 -4.89
C VAL A 121 -18.86 11.85 -6.25
N PRO A 122 -18.82 13.21 -6.32
CA PRO A 122 -18.79 13.93 -7.58
C PRO A 122 -17.65 13.49 -8.51
N PHE A 123 -16.46 13.27 -7.96
CA PHE A 123 -15.30 12.81 -8.73
C PHE A 123 -15.52 11.43 -9.37
N LEU A 124 -16.08 10.46 -8.64
CA LEU A 124 -16.34 9.14 -9.19
C LEU A 124 -17.48 9.16 -10.20
N ARG A 125 -18.53 9.95 -9.93
CA ARG A 125 -19.68 10.13 -10.82
C ARG A 125 -19.28 10.69 -12.19
N THR A 126 -18.31 11.62 -12.23
CA THR A 126 -17.83 12.23 -13.48
C THR A 126 -16.73 11.40 -14.17
N ASN A 127 -16.07 10.48 -13.46
CA ASN A 127 -14.99 9.62 -14.00
C ASN A 127 -15.43 8.16 -14.09
N GLN A 128 -16.47 7.88 -14.90
CA GLN A 128 -17.08 6.55 -14.99
C GLN A 128 -16.14 5.44 -15.49
N SER A 129 -15.05 5.80 -16.20
CA SER A 129 -14.01 4.84 -16.61
C SER A 129 -13.30 4.19 -15.41
N LEU A 130 -13.30 4.83 -14.24
CA LEU A 130 -12.73 4.26 -13.01
C LEU A 130 -13.51 3.04 -12.54
N PHE A 131 -14.84 3.00 -12.73
CA PHE A 131 -15.64 1.83 -12.37
C PHE A 131 -15.25 0.62 -13.23
N ALA A 132 -15.16 0.81 -14.54
CA ALA A 132 -14.73 -0.24 -15.47
C ALA A 132 -13.30 -0.72 -15.14
N SER A 133 -12.40 0.22 -14.83
CA SER A 133 -11.03 -0.10 -14.41
C SER A 133 -11.02 -0.93 -13.13
N ALA A 134 -11.74 -0.51 -12.09
CA ALA A 134 -11.85 -1.23 -10.83
C ALA A 134 -12.43 -2.65 -11.03
N ARG A 135 -13.47 -2.80 -11.85
CA ARG A 135 -14.10 -4.10 -12.14
C ARG A 135 -13.16 -5.04 -12.89
N ASN A 136 -12.36 -4.49 -13.80
CA ASN A 136 -11.43 -5.25 -14.63
C ASN A 136 -10.12 -5.58 -13.89
N GLN A 137 -9.70 -4.75 -12.94
CA GLN A 137 -8.39 -4.87 -12.30
C GLN A 137 -8.44 -5.52 -10.91
N LEU A 138 -9.62 -5.73 -10.32
CA LEU A 138 -9.73 -6.44 -9.04
C LEU A 138 -9.11 -7.83 -9.14
N GLY A 139 -8.06 -8.08 -8.34
CA GLY A 139 -7.30 -9.33 -8.32
C GLY A 139 -6.12 -9.39 -9.31
N THR A 140 -5.83 -8.31 -10.04
CA THR A 140 -4.57 -8.17 -10.79
C THR A 140 -3.41 -7.79 -9.87
N ILE A 141 -2.19 -8.03 -10.33
CA ILE A 141 -0.97 -7.59 -9.67
C ILE A 141 -0.41 -6.43 -10.49
N GLY A 142 -0.25 -5.27 -9.86
CA GLY A 142 0.32 -4.09 -10.48
C GLY A 142 1.77 -4.30 -10.95
N SER A 143 2.37 -3.28 -11.55
CA SER A 143 3.77 -3.33 -12.02
C SER A 143 4.82 -3.22 -10.91
N GLY A 144 4.41 -3.11 -9.65
CA GLY A 144 5.24 -2.56 -8.58
C GLY A 144 5.29 -1.03 -8.68
N ASN A 145 5.19 -0.38 -7.54
CA ASN A 145 5.34 1.08 -7.35
C ASN A 145 6.62 1.41 -6.56
N HIS A 146 7.51 0.43 -6.44
CA HIS A 146 8.72 0.48 -5.62
C HIS A 146 9.98 0.33 -6.46
#